data_AF-A0A937WX01-F1
#
_entry.id   AF-A0A937WX01-F1
#
_cell.length_a   1.000
_cell.length_b   1.000
_cell.length_c   1.000
_cell.angle_alpha   90.00
_cell.angle_beta   90.00
_cell.angle_gamma   90.00
#
_symmetry.space_group_name_H-M   'P 1'
#
loop_
_entity.id
_entity.type
_entity.pdbx_description
1 polymer ?
#
loop_
_entity_poly.entity_id
_entity_poly.type
_entity_poly.pdbx_seq_one_letter_code
_entity_poly.pdbx_strand_id
1 'polypeptide(L)'
;MDGKSASRGPVVDFLWQYKFFGAFLVIGLVAIGVGAFLVRDIRQAMTEAQQIYARSVRGLDLIGDLQYQTQEARQSIIYALTTVDRRTQADYLQQSRDADTEVERILHEHNALLREQIEIRASDTFDRDWRLFQKVRDEVIRLIQEGNTPQAVRLDLSAGIGSFDAVTEDITQIKKLCDTSRPNSAW
;
A
#
# COMPACT_ATOMS: atom_id res chain seq x y z
N MET A 1 51.92 22.83 -67.51
CA MET A 1 51.00 22.93 -66.36
C MET A 1 50.87 21.54 -65.79
N ASP A 2 51.49 21.36 -64.62
CA ASP A 2 51.55 20.12 -63.85
C ASP A 2 50.19 19.70 -63.31
N GLY A 3 49.93 18.40 -63.32
CA GLY A 3 48.75 17.77 -62.73
C GLY A 3 49.01 16.29 -62.46
N LYS A 4 49.99 16.02 -61.59
CA LYS A 4 50.46 14.69 -61.20
C LYS A 4 49.33 13.95 -60.46
N SER A 5 48.56 13.12 -61.18
CA SER A 5 47.65 12.15 -60.56
C SER A 5 48.49 11.09 -59.85
N ALA A 6 48.66 11.25 -58.54
CA ALA A 6 49.28 10.24 -57.70
C ALA A 6 48.32 9.04 -57.62
N SER A 7 48.60 7.99 -58.40
CA SER A 7 47.90 6.72 -58.27
C SER A 7 48.16 6.17 -56.86
N ARG A 8 47.10 6.13 -56.03
CA ARG A 8 47.14 5.41 -54.76
C ARG A 8 47.39 3.93 -55.08
N GLY A 9 48.50 3.40 -54.59
CA GLY A 9 48.84 1.99 -54.79
C GLY A 9 47.87 1.07 -54.04
N PRO A 10 47.67 -0.18 -54.51
CA PRO A 10 46.69 -1.14 -53.98
C PRO A 10 46.89 -1.48 -52.48
N VAL A 11 48.08 -1.21 -51.94
CA VAL A 11 48.41 -1.40 -50.52
C VAL A 11 47.77 -0.33 -49.62
N VAL A 12 47.58 0.89 -50.14
CA VAL A 12 46.97 2.01 -49.40
C VAL A 12 45.46 1.84 -49.29
N ASP A 13 44.82 1.34 -50.35
CA ASP A 13 43.38 1.06 -50.37
C ASP A 13 43.02 -0.15 -49.48
N PHE A 14 43.90 -1.16 -49.42
CA PHE A 14 43.75 -2.32 -48.51
C PHE A 14 43.86 -1.89 -47.02
N LEU A 15 44.82 -1.02 -46.68
CA LEU A 15 44.96 -0.46 -45.34
C LEU A 15 43.81 0.49 -44.97
N TRP A 16 43.26 1.24 -45.93
CA TRP A 16 42.08 2.09 -45.72
C TRP A 16 40.79 1.28 -45.55
N GLN A 17 40.59 0.20 -46.31
CA GLN A 17 39.46 -0.72 -46.14
C GLN A 17 39.47 -1.39 -44.76
N TYR A 18 40.61 -1.86 -44.27
CA TYR A 18 40.72 -2.46 -42.92
C TYR A 18 40.41 -1.46 -41.80
N LYS A 19 40.82 -0.19 -41.94
CA LYS A 19 40.53 0.86 -40.96
C LYS A 19 39.04 1.22 -40.94
N PHE A 20 38.38 1.24 -42.09
CA PHE A 20 36.93 1.46 -42.16
C PHE A 20 36.13 0.26 -41.64
N PHE A 21 36.57 -0.96 -41.93
CA PHE A 21 35.91 -2.17 -41.42
C PHE A 21 36.02 -2.23 -39.89
N GLY A 22 37.19 -1.89 -39.33
CA GLY A 22 37.38 -1.78 -37.89
C GLY A 22 36.50 -0.69 -37.26
N ALA A 23 36.39 0.48 -37.89
CA ALA A 23 35.52 1.56 -37.41
C ALA A 23 34.03 1.16 -37.41
N PHE A 24 33.56 0.49 -38.47
CA PHE A 24 32.18 -0.02 -38.54
C PHE A 24 31.89 -1.08 -37.47
N LEU A 25 32.85 -1.95 -37.19
CA LEU A 25 32.70 -3.01 -36.19
C LEU A 25 32.63 -2.45 -34.76
N VAL A 26 33.42 -1.40 -34.49
CA VAL A 26 33.35 -0.65 -33.22
C VAL A 26 32.02 0.07 -33.08
N ILE A 27 31.54 0.74 -34.13
CA ILE A 27 30.24 1.43 -34.11
C ILE A 27 29.09 0.44 -33.89
N GLY A 28 29.13 -0.74 -34.54
CA GLY A 28 28.16 -1.80 -34.35
C GLY A 28 28.15 -2.33 -32.91
N LEU A 29 29.32 -2.54 -32.31
CA LEU A 29 29.44 -2.97 -30.91
C LEU A 29 28.91 -1.91 -29.93
N VAL A 30 29.21 -0.64 -30.17
CA VAL A 30 28.68 0.47 -29.35
C VAL A 30 27.16 0.56 -29.47
N ALA A 31 26.61 0.44 -30.68
CA ALA A 31 25.17 0.46 -30.91
C ALA A 31 24.44 -0.70 -30.21
N ILE A 32 25.01 -1.92 -30.26
CA ILE A 32 24.48 -3.08 -29.53
C ILE A 32 24.60 -2.88 -28.02
N GLY A 33 25.72 -2.34 -27.54
CA GLY A 33 25.92 -2.03 -26.12
C GLY A 33 24.91 -1.03 -25.58
N VAL A 34 24.67 0.07 -26.30
CA VAL A 34 23.67 1.09 -25.95
C VAL A 34 22.26 0.52 -26.05
N GLY A 35 21.94 -0.28 -27.07
CA GLY A 35 20.64 -0.94 -27.21
C GLY A 35 20.37 -1.92 -26.06
N ALA A 36 21.35 -2.73 -25.68
CA ALA A 36 21.24 -3.65 -24.55
C ALA A 36 21.13 -2.91 -23.21
N PHE A 37 21.82 -1.78 -23.06
CA PHE A 37 21.73 -0.92 -21.88
C PHE A 37 20.32 -0.31 -21.75
N LEU A 38 19.78 0.28 -22.81
CA LEU A 38 18.42 0.81 -22.85
C LEU A 38 17.35 -0.25 -22.55
N VAL A 39 17.49 -1.46 -23.11
CA VAL A 39 16.55 -2.56 -22.82
C VAL A 39 16.65 -3.03 -21.36
N ARG A 40 17.85 -3.03 -20.77
CA ARG A 40 18.02 -3.34 -19.34
C ARG A 40 17.37 -2.28 -18.46
N ASP A 41 17.59 -1.01 -18.78
CA ASP A 41 17.06 0.14 -18.05
C ASP A 41 15.53 0.17 -18.09
N ILE A 42 14.93 -0.07 -19.26
CA ILE A 42 13.48 -0.19 -19.44
C ILE A 42 12.90 -1.37 -18.65
N ARG A 43 13.59 -2.53 -18.62
CA ARG A 43 13.14 -3.70 -17.85
C ARG A 43 13.22 -3.46 -16.35
N GLN A 44 14.24 -2.75 -15.89
CA GLN A 44 14.40 -2.41 -14.47
C GLN A 44 13.31 -1.42 -14.04
N ALA A 45 13.06 -0.36 -14.83
CA ALA A 45 11.99 0.60 -14.60
C ALA A 45 10.58 -0.04 -14.65
N MET A 46 10.32 -0.98 -15.58
CA MET A 46 9.05 -1.72 -15.63
C MET A 46 8.82 -2.60 -14.41
N THR A 47 9.86 -3.26 -13.89
CA THR A 47 9.74 -4.14 -12.73
C THR A 47 9.50 -3.34 -11.45
N GLU A 48 10.18 -2.21 -11.28
CA GLU A 48 9.96 -1.29 -10.16
C GLU A 48 8.56 -0.66 -10.21
N ALA A 49 8.11 -0.21 -11.39
CA ALA A 49 6.78 0.34 -11.56
C ALA A 49 5.69 -0.70 -11.24
N GLN A 50 5.80 -1.93 -11.76
CA GLN A 50 4.84 -3.00 -11.47
C GLN A 50 4.78 -3.36 -9.98
N GLN A 51 5.92 -3.35 -9.27
CA GLN A 51 5.95 -3.60 -7.84
C GLN A 51 5.27 -2.50 -7.02
N ILE A 52 5.45 -1.23 -7.40
CA ILE A 52 4.78 -0.10 -6.75
C ILE A 52 3.27 -0.17 -7.01
N TYR A 53 2.84 -0.39 -8.26
CA TYR A 53 1.42 -0.53 -8.60
C TYR A 53 0.74 -1.69 -7.85
N ALA A 54 1.35 -2.88 -7.84
CA ALA A 54 0.80 -4.04 -7.16
C ALA A 54 0.72 -3.83 -5.64
N ARG A 55 1.68 -3.13 -5.04
CA ARG A 55 1.68 -2.76 -3.62
C ARG A 55 0.58 -1.75 -3.31
N SER A 56 0.45 -0.69 -4.10
CA SER A 56 -0.58 0.34 -3.88
C SER A 56 -2.01 -0.20 -4.05
N VAL A 57 -2.25 -1.09 -5.02
CA VAL A 57 -3.57 -1.72 -5.20
C VAL A 57 -3.88 -2.64 -4.02
N ARG A 58 -2.94 -3.49 -3.60
CA ARG A 58 -3.13 -4.37 -2.44
C ARG A 58 -3.30 -3.60 -1.14
N GLY A 59 -2.57 -2.49 -0.97
CA GLY A 59 -2.72 -1.60 0.18
C GLY A 59 -4.12 -0.95 0.24
N LEU A 60 -4.64 -0.48 -0.89
CA LEU A 60 -5.98 0.11 -0.94
C LEU A 60 -7.10 -0.90 -0.64
N ASP A 61 -6.98 -2.12 -1.14
CA ASP A 61 -7.94 -3.21 -0.88
C ASP A 61 -7.98 -3.52 0.63
N LEU A 62 -6.80 -3.70 1.21
CA LEU A 62 -6.63 -3.94 2.64
C LEU A 62 -7.18 -2.80 3.52
N ILE A 63 -7.04 -1.55 3.07
CA ILE A 63 -7.63 -0.38 3.74
C ILE A 63 -9.15 -0.37 3.62
N GLY A 64 -9.70 -0.80 2.48
CA GLY A 64 -11.13 -0.99 2.29
C GLY A 64 -11.70 -2.01 3.26
N ASP A 65 -11.02 -3.15 3.42
CA ASP A 65 -11.39 -4.18 4.38
C ASP A 65 -11.28 -3.67 5.83
N LEU A 66 -10.22 -2.94 6.16
CA LEU A 66 -10.03 -2.34 7.48
C LEU A 66 -11.17 -1.36 7.82
N GLN A 67 -11.54 -0.50 6.85
CA GLN A 67 -12.69 0.40 6.99
C GLN A 67 -13.97 -0.36 7.24
N TYR A 68 -14.23 -1.38 6.42
CA TYR A 68 -15.44 -2.18 6.53
C TYR A 68 -15.54 -2.85 7.91
N GLN A 69 -14.49 -3.54 8.35
CA GLN A 69 -14.51 -4.29 9.61
C GLN A 69 -14.57 -3.36 10.84
N THR A 70 -13.86 -2.23 10.83
CA THR A 70 -13.96 -1.22 11.89
C THR A 70 -15.39 -0.65 11.98
N GLN A 71 -16.05 -0.40 10.85
CA GLN A 71 -17.44 0.08 10.84
C GLN A 71 -18.41 -1.01 11.33
N GLU A 72 -18.25 -2.24 10.87
CA GLU A 72 -19.06 -3.39 11.28
C GLU A 72 -18.98 -3.61 12.80
N ALA A 73 -17.77 -3.53 13.35
CA ALA A 73 -17.51 -3.63 14.77
C ALA A 73 -18.32 -2.61 15.58
N ARG A 74 -18.35 -1.34 15.14
CA ARG A 74 -19.11 -0.28 15.81
C ARG A 74 -20.62 -0.41 15.61
N GLN A 75 -21.05 -0.68 14.38
CA GLN A 75 -22.47 -0.78 14.04
C GLN A 75 -23.14 -1.92 14.83
N SER A 76 -22.45 -3.05 14.97
CA SER A 76 -22.91 -4.18 15.79
C SER A 76 -23.19 -3.77 17.24
N ILE A 77 -22.36 -2.91 17.83
CA ILE A 77 -22.57 -2.42 19.21
C ILE A 77 -23.78 -1.51 19.33
N ILE A 78 -23.99 -0.62 18.35
CA ILE A 78 -25.16 0.25 18.31
C ILE A 78 -26.44 -0.59 18.20
N TYR A 79 -26.42 -1.67 17.42
CA TYR A 79 -27.53 -2.61 17.36
C TYR A 79 -27.72 -3.37 18.67
N ALA A 80 -26.65 -3.82 19.33
CA ALA A 80 -26.73 -4.44 20.64
C ALA A 80 -27.34 -3.51 21.70
N LEU A 81 -27.01 -2.21 21.67
CA LEU A 81 -27.54 -1.18 22.59
C LEU A 81 -29.04 -0.89 22.38
N THR A 82 -29.52 -1.04 21.15
CA THR A 82 -30.92 -0.73 20.78
C THR A 82 -31.83 -1.96 20.77
N THR A 83 -31.26 -3.16 20.92
CA THR A 83 -31.99 -4.43 20.88
C THR A 83 -32.37 -4.90 22.29
N VAL A 84 -33.65 -5.27 22.47
CA VAL A 84 -34.19 -5.76 23.75
C VAL A 84 -34.05 -7.28 23.89
N ASP A 85 -34.18 -8.02 22.78
CA ASP A 85 -34.06 -9.48 22.78
C ASP A 85 -32.61 -9.91 23.08
N ARG A 86 -32.43 -10.66 24.16
CA ARG A 86 -31.09 -11.05 24.63
C ARG A 86 -30.34 -11.95 23.65
N ARG A 87 -31.05 -12.77 22.88
CA ARG A 87 -30.42 -13.66 21.90
C ARG A 87 -29.86 -12.84 20.75
N THR A 88 -30.69 -12.00 20.16
CA THR A 88 -30.28 -11.09 19.08
C THR A 88 -29.19 -10.12 19.54
N GLN A 89 -29.28 -9.64 20.79
CA GLN A 89 -28.22 -8.83 21.38
C GLN A 89 -26.89 -9.60 21.46
N ALA A 90 -26.90 -10.86 21.92
CA ALA A 90 -25.69 -11.68 21.96
C ALA A 90 -25.09 -11.91 20.57
N ASP A 91 -25.92 -12.09 19.54
CA ASP A 91 -25.46 -12.25 18.16
C ASP A 91 -24.71 -11.00 17.67
N TYR A 92 -25.24 -9.80 17.91
CA TYR A 92 -24.54 -8.55 17.58
C TYR A 92 -23.25 -8.35 18.39
N LEU A 93 -23.25 -8.72 19.67
CA LEU A 93 -22.04 -8.65 20.49
C LEU A 93 -20.95 -9.58 19.95
N GLN A 94 -21.32 -10.77 19.47
CA GLN A 94 -20.38 -11.68 18.83
C GLN A 94 -19.89 -11.14 17.49
N GLN A 95 -20.78 -10.61 16.65
CA GLN A 95 -20.42 -10.01 15.37
C GLN A 95 -19.39 -8.89 15.53
N SER A 96 -19.50 -8.07 16.57
CA SER A 96 -18.51 -7.05 16.88
C SER A 96 -17.12 -7.63 17.18
N ARG A 97 -17.05 -8.77 17.89
CA ARG A 97 -15.81 -9.48 18.23
C ARG A 97 -15.20 -10.19 17.02
N ASP A 98 -16.03 -10.72 16.13
CA ASP A 98 -15.56 -11.37 14.91
C ASP A 98 -14.91 -10.33 13.97
N ALA A 99 -15.52 -9.15 13.85
CA ALA A 99 -14.93 -8.02 13.13
C ALA A 99 -13.59 -7.57 13.72
N ASP A 100 -13.40 -7.66 15.05
CA ASP A 100 -12.10 -7.36 15.67
C ASP A 100 -11.00 -8.30 15.24
N THR A 101 -11.31 -9.59 15.28
CA THR A 101 -10.36 -10.64 14.92
C THR A 101 -9.91 -10.43 13.47
N GLU A 102 -10.81 -9.97 12.62
CA GLU A 102 -10.51 -9.66 11.24
C GLU A 102 -9.65 -8.39 11.09
N VAL A 103 -9.92 -7.32 11.85
CA VAL A 103 -9.05 -6.13 11.89
C VAL A 103 -7.63 -6.50 12.33
N GLU A 104 -7.49 -7.34 13.36
CA GLU A 104 -6.18 -7.81 13.84
C GLU A 104 -5.45 -8.65 12.78
N ARG A 105 -6.17 -9.52 12.06
CA ARG A 105 -5.62 -10.30 10.94
C ARG A 105 -5.10 -9.39 9.83
N ILE A 106 -5.92 -8.43 9.40
CA ILE A 106 -5.61 -7.44 8.35
C ILE A 106 -4.37 -6.64 8.74
N LEU A 107 -4.29 -6.16 9.99
CA LEU A 107 -3.13 -5.42 10.50
C LEU A 107 -1.85 -6.26 10.49
N HIS A 108 -1.93 -7.50 10.96
CA HIS A 108 -0.77 -8.40 10.99
C HIS A 108 -0.23 -8.64 9.58
N GLU A 109 -1.11 -8.86 8.60
CA GLU A 109 -0.74 -9.01 7.19
C GLU A 109 -0.18 -7.72 6.59
N HIS A 110 -0.74 -6.56 6.94
CA HIS A 110 -0.23 -5.27 6.50
C HIS A 110 1.20 -5.01 7.00
N ASN A 111 1.41 -5.21 8.30
CA ASN A 111 2.66 -4.88 9.00
C ASN A 111 3.85 -5.67 8.47
N ALA A 112 3.62 -6.92 8.04
CA ALA A 112 4.65 -7.74 7.41
C ALA A 112 5.18 -7.16 6.08
N LEU A 113 4.43 -6.26 5.45
CA LEU A 113 4.76 -5.67 4.15
C LEU A 113 5.34 -4.25 4.25
N LEU A 114 5.24 -3.61 5.42
CA LEU A 114 5.69 -2.25 5.63
C LEU A 114 7.22 -2.15 5.57
N ARG A 115 7.72 -1.11 4.90
CA ARG A 115 9.16 -0.86 4.76
C ARG A 115 9.56 0.56 5.10
N GLU A 116 8.66 1.52 4.90
CA GLU A 116 8.94 2.92 5.16
C GLU A 116 8.63 3.29 6.61
N GLN A 117 9.52 4.06 7.25
CA GLN A 117 9.33 4.47 8.65
C GLN A 117 8.05 5.29 8.88
N ILE A 118 7.57 5.99 7.84
CA ILE A 118 6.31 6.74 7.93
C ILE A 118 5.08 5.82 7.95
N GLU A 119 5.10 4.72 7.18
CA GLU A 119 4.03 3.74 7.16
C GLU A 119 4.00 2.95 8.47
N ILE A 120 5.16 2.56 8.99
CA ILE A 120 5.29 1.86 10.28
C ILE A 120 4.70 2.70 11.42
N ARG A 121 5.04 3.99 11.49
CA ARG A 121 4.47 4.88 12.52
C ARG A 121 2.96 5.06 12.40
N ALA A 122 2.46 5.16 11.17
CA ALA A 122 1.01 5.27 10.93
C ALA A 122 0.30 4.01 11.41
N SER A 123 0.85 2.82 11.12
CA SER A 123 0.29 1.57 11.61
C SER A 123 0.41 1.41 13.14
N ASP A 124 1.50 1.84 13.76
CA ASP A 124 1.65 1.80 15.22
C ASP A 124 0.66 2.73 15.94
N THR A 125 0.27 3.81 15.26
CA THR A 125 -0.73 4.76 15.76
C THR A 125 -2.13 4.12 15.68
N PHE A 126 -2.48 3.59 14.50
CA PHE A 126 -3.72 2.83 14.32
C PHE A 126 -3.88 1.70 15.34
N ASP A 127 -2.85 0.87 15.51
CA ASP A 127 -2.88 -0.28 16.42
C ASP A 127 -3.07 0.13 17.89
N ARG A 128 -2.56 1.30 18.28
CA ARG A 128 -2.78 1.87 19.61
C ARG A 128 -4.21 2.37 19.79
N ASP A 129 -4.71 3.15 18.84
CA ASP A 129 -6.03 3.77 18.93
C ASP A 129 -7.13 2.72 18.77
N TRP A 130 -6.89 1.70 17.95
CA TRP A 130 -7.71 0.49 17.84
C TRP A 130 -7.87 -0.21 19.19
N ARG A 131 -6.75 -0.49 19.90
CA ARG A 131 -6.81 -1.09 21.24
C ARG A 131 -7.52 -0.21 22.27
N LEU A 132 -7.43 1.12 22.14
CA LEU A 132 -8.17 2.03 23.02
C LEU A 132 -9.68 1.93 22.75
N PHE A 133 -10.09 1.92 21.48
CA PHE A 133 -11.48 1.68 21.09
C PHE A 133 -11.99 0.32 21.56
N GLN A 134 -11.23 -0.75 21.35
CA GLN A 134 -11.58 -2.10 21.81
C GLN A 134 -11.85 -2.14 23.33
N LYS A 135 -11.00 -1.49 24.14
CA LYS A 135 -11.17 -1.42 25.61
C LYS A 135 -12.46 -0.72 26.01
N VAL A 136 -12.76 0.43 25.40
CA VAL A 136 -13.99 1.17 25.68
C VAL A 136 -15.20 0.32 25.30
N ARG A 137 -15.14 -0.31 24.13
CA ARG A 137 -16.21 -1.17 23.65
C ARG A 137 -16.40 -2.41 24.52
N ASP A 138 -15.35 -3.10 24.94
CA ASP A 138 -15.47 -4.27 25.83
C ASP A 138 -16.17 -3.90 27.14
N GLU A 139 -15.92 -2.70 27.66
CA GLU A 139 -16.62 -2.17 28.82
C GLU A 139 -18.10 -1.87 28.52
N VAL A 140 -18.43 -1.33 27.34
CA VAL A 140 -19.82 -1.18 26.88
C VAL A 140 -20.51 -2.54 26.77
N ILE A 141 -19.85 -3.54 26.18
CA ILE A 141 -20.35 -4.92 26.06
C ILE A 141 -20.63 -5.51 27.45
N ARG A 142 -19.70 -5.33 28.39
CA ARG A 142 -19.86 -5.79 29.78
C ARG A 142 -21.09 -5.17 30.43
N LEU A 143 -21.27 -3.85 30.30
CA LEU A 143 -22.42 -3.13 30.85
C LEU A 143 -23.75 -3.57 30.22
N ILE A 144 -23.77 -3.87 28.92
CA ILE A 144 -24.94 -4.45 28.23
C ILE A 144 -25.28 -5.81 28.84
N GLN A 145 -24.29 -6.69 28.98
CA GLN A 145 -24.48 -8.04 29.54
C GLN A 145 -24.94 -8.02 31.00
N GLU A 146 -24.51 -7.03 31.77
CA GLU A 146 -24.97 -6.77 33.15
C GLU A 146 -26.39 -6.17 33.21
N GLY A 147 -27.00 -5.84 32.07
CA GLY A 147 -28.31 -5.22 31.98
C GLY A 147 -28.30 -3.71 32.29
N ASN A 148 -27.13 -3.09 32.37
CA ASN A 148 -26.95 -1.67 32.66
C ASN A 148 -26.81 -0.85 31.36
N THR A 149 -27.80 -0.98 30.47
CA THR A 149 -27.86 -0.25 29.20
C THR A 149 -27.72 1.27 29.35
N PRO A 150 -28.31 1.95 30.36
CA PRO A 150 -28.13 3.39 30.52
C PRO A 150 -26.68 3.82 30.75
N GLN A 151 -25.89 3.02 31.49
CA GLN A 151 -24.47 3.31 31.67
C GLN A 151 -23.65 2.95 30.43
N ALA A 152 -24.02 1.86 29.74
CA ALA A 152 -23.40 1.47 28.48
C ALA A 152 -23.52 2.59 27.43
N VAL A 153 -24.71 3.16 27.27
CA VAL A 153 -24.96 4.30 26.37
C VAL A 153 -24.14 5.53 26.79
N ARG A 154 -24.09 5.87 28.08
CA ARG A 154 -23.29 7.02 28.55
C ARG A 154 -21.80 6.85 28.26
N LEU A 155 -21.27 5.64 28.41
CA LEU A 155 -19.87 5.34 28.13
C LEU A 155 -19.57 5.42 26.62
N ASP A 156 -20.44 4.86 25.79
CA ASP A 156 -20.29 4.95 24.33
C ASP A 156 -20.30 6.41 23.85
N LEU A 157 -21.23 7.22 24.38
CA LEU A 157 -21.31 8.65 24.04
C LEU A 157 -20.10 9.46 24.53
N SER A 158 -19.54 9.15 25.70
CA SER A 158 -18.45 9.94 26.30
C SER A 158 -17.06 9.54 25.80
N ALA A 159 -16.86 8.26 25.48
CA ALA A 159 -15.54 7.71 25.13
C ALA A 159 -15.56 6.85 23.84
N GLY A 160 -16.66 6.15 23.57
CA GLY A 160 -16.78 5.26 22.40
C GLY A 160 -16.69 6.01 21.08
N ILE A 161 -17.42 7.13 20.95
CA ILE A 161 -17.37 7.99 19.76
C ILE A 161 -15.96 8.52 19.51
N GLY A 162 -15.34 9.15 20.52
CA GLY A 162 -14.02 9.77 20.33
C GLY A 162 -12.91 8.77 20.03
N SER A 163 -12.93 7.59 20.66
CA SER A 163 -11.97 6.53 20.35
C SER A 163 -12.18 5.92 18.97
N PHE A 164 -13.42 5.80 18.51
CA PHE A 164 -13.72 5.37 17.14
C PHE A 164 -13.29 6.40 16.10
N ASP A 165 -13.54 7.69 16.34
CA ASP A 165 -13.17 8.76 15.41
C ASP A 165 -11.64 8.77 15.18
N ALA A 166 -10.84 8.55 16.23
CA ALA A 166 -9.39 8.41 16.13
C ALA A 166 -8.98 7.27 15.18
N VAL A 167 -9.59 6.09 15.33
CA VAL A 167 -9.35 4.94 14.43
C VAL A 167 -9.70 5.29 12.98
N THR A 168 -10.83 5.96 12.73
CA THR A 168 -11.22 6.33 11.35
C THR A 168 -10.30 7.37 10.72
N GLU A 169 -9.75 8.28 11.53
CA GLU A 169 -8.75 9.25 11.09
C GLU A 169 -7.44 8.54 10.74
N ASP A 170 -6.99 7.60 11.56
CA ASP A 170 -5.76 6.82 11.30
C ASP A 170 -5.85 6.04 9.98
N ILE A 171 -6.98 5.38 9.72
CA ILE A 171 -7.23 4.72 8.43
C ILE A 171 -7.14 5.72 7.28
N THR A 172 -7.71 6.91 7.47
CA THR A 172 -7.68 7.98 6.45
C THR A 172 -6.24 8.44 6.19
N GLN A 173 -5.40 8.50 7.22
CA GLN A 173 -3.98 8.82 7.09
C GLN A 173 -3.21 7.72 6.36
N ILE A 174 -3.41 6.45 6.73
CA ILE A 174 -2.79 5.30 6.03
C ILE A 174 -3.19 5.29 4.56
N LYS A 175 -4.45 5.60 4.24
CA LYS A 175 -4.94 5.76 2.86
C LYS A 175 -4.21 6.84 2.10
N LYS A 176 -4.06 8.04 2.69
CA LYS A 176 -3.33 9.15 2.07
C LYS A 176 -1.87 8.77 1.77
N LEU A 177 -1.21 8.02 2.66
CA LEU A 177 0.14 7.52 2.42
C LEU A 177 0.17 6.54 1.24
N CYS A 178 -0.77 5.60 1.16
CA CYS A 178 -0.88 4.67 0.03
C CYS A 178 -1.16 5.37 -1.31
N ASP A 179 -2.00 6.41 -1.30
CA ASP A 179 -2.32 7.23 -2.46
C ASP A 179 -1.13 8.08 -2.92
N THR A 180 -0.32 8.60 -1.99
CA THR A 180 0.87 9.41 -2.31
C THR A 180 2.02 8.55 -2.87
N SER A 181 2.13 7.31 -2.43
CA SER A 181 3.09 6.33 -2.95
C SER A 181 2.71 5.79 -4.34
N ARG A 182 1.52 6.13 -4.85
CA ARG A 182 1.06 5.78 -6.19
C ARG A 182 1.80 6.66 -7.23
N PRO A 183 2.44 6.09 -8.27
CA PRO A 183 3.00 6.89 -9.35
C PRO A 183 1.86 7.68 -9.97
N ASN A 184 2.03 8.99 -10.09
CA ASN A 184 1.06 9.88 -10.69
C ASN A 184 0.85 9.46 -12.16
N SER A 185 -0.13 8.60 -12.44
CA SER A 185 -0.52 8.27 -13.80
C SER A 185 -1.34 9.44 -14.34
N ALA A 186 -0.62 10.53 -14.64
CA ALA A 186 -1.13 11.56 -15.54
C ALA A 186 -1.22 10.91 -16.93
N TRP A 187 -2.44 10.58 -17.33
CA TRP A 187 -2.81 10.56 -18.75
C TRP A 187 -3.13 11.99 -19.16
#